data_AF-A0A0G4G4J4-F1
#
_entry.id   AF-A0A0G4G4J4-F1
#
_cell.length_a   1.000
_cell.length_b   1.000
_cell.length_c   1.000
_cell.angle_alpha   90.00
_cell.angle_beta   90.00
_cell.angle_gamma   90.00
#
_symmetry.space_group_name_H-M   'P 1'
#
loop_
_entity.id
_entity.type
_entity.pdbx_description
1 polymer ?
#
loop_
_entity_poly.entity_id
_entity_poly.type
_entity_poly.pdbx_seq_one_letter_code
_entity_poly.pdbx_strand_id
1 'polypeptide(L)'
;MAPRNLALKVRRAGVAAVNGYYKAMAHCIPDGFRSVCEANKWETERTWSRLTDPDYLWFQHIDNGSYVYWNKGDGQWWMDGPDGYGVYVAKTGNPLPPVSGWVALDEAKGAALPYVEVIEGQSLEKEQEKRRQEQIEQQEQQQKIDQ
;
A
#
# COMPACT_ATOMS: atom_id res chain seq x y z
N MET A 1 6.61 -20.69 -7.70
CA MET A 1 6.44 -20.17 -6.33
C MET A 1 6.69 -18.67 -6.39
N ALA A 2 5.69 -17.84 -6.06
CA ALA A 2 5.91 -16.39 -5.95
C ALA A 2 6.89 -16.12 -4.79
N PRO A 3 7.86 -15.20 -4.92
CA PRO A 3 8.79 -14.87 -3.86
C PRO A 3 8.02 -14.40 -2.62
N ARG A 4 8.14 -15.14 -1.51
CA ARG A 4 7.37 -14.94 -0.26
C ARG A 4 7.81 -13.72 0.55
N ASN A 5 8.67 -12.86 0.00
CA ASN A 5 9.21 -11.71 0.72
C ASN A 5 9.32 -10.48 -0.18
N LEU A 6 8.18 -9.99 -0.67
CA LEU A 6 8.08 -8.76 -1.46
C LEU A 6 7.54 -7.60 -0.61
N ALA A 7 7.98 -6.41 -0.94
CA ALA A 7 7.48 -5.15 -0.42
C ALA A 7 7.43 -4.11 -1.56
N LEU A 8 6.75 -3.00 -1.32
CA LEU A 8 6.78 -1.84 -2.22
C LEU A 8 7.39 -0.65 -1.51
N LYS A 9 8.00 0.23 -2.31
CA LYS A 9 8.29 1.61 -1.94
C LYS A 9 7.59 2.54 -2.92
N VAL A 10 6.66 3.34 -2.41
CA VAL A 10 5.91 4.33 -3.19
C VAL A 10 6.43 5.73 -2.87
N ARG A 11 6.72 6.50 -3.91
CA ARG A 11 7.25 7.86 -3.80
C ARG A 11 6.59 8.78 -4.83
N ARG A 12 6.64 10.10 -4.59
CA ARG A 12 6.21 11.14 -5.53
C ARG A 12 4.71 11.14 -5.86
N ALA A 13 3.90 10.37 -5.14
CA ALA A 13 2.46 10.47 -5.26
C ALA A 13 2.00 11.85 -4.78
N GLY A 14 1.11 12.50 -5.53
CA GLY A 14 0.47 13.76 -5.14
C GLY A 14 -0.38 13.63 -3.89
N VAL A 15 -0.97 12.46 -3.66
CA VAL A 15 -1.62 12.12 -2.40
C VAL A 15 -0.57 11.65 -1.39
N ALA A 16 -0.24 12.51 -0.42
CA ALA A 16 0.85 12.26 0.53
C ALA A 16 0.70 10.92 1.28
N ALA A 17 -0.53 10.57 1.67
CA ALA A 17 -0.83 9.40 2.49
C ALA A 17 -0.47 8.05 1.85
N VAL A 18 -0.35 7.97 0.52
CA VAL A 18 0.04 6.72 -0.16
C VAL A 18 1.55 6.62 -0.40
N ASN A 19 2.34 7.64 -0.06
CA ASN A 19 3.79 7.54 -0.11
C ASN A 19 4.32 6.81 1.13
N GLY A 20 5.24 5.88 0.92
CA GLY A 20 5.85 5.12 2.00
C GLY A 20 6.18 3.70 1.58
N TYR A 21 6.26 2.83 2.58
CA TYR A 21 6.57 1.42 2.37
C TYR A 21 5.35 0.54 2.56
N TYR A 22 5.26 -0.51 1.77
CA TYR A 22 4.17 -1.47 1.83
C TYR A 22 4.71 -2.88 1.97
N LYS A 23 4.03 -3.69 2.79
CA LYS A 23 4.35 -5.10 2.99
C LYS A 23 3.38 -5.96 2.19
N ALA A 24 3.88 -7.00 1.52
CA ALA A 24 2.99 -7.98 0.90
C ALA A 24 2.16 -8.73 1.95
N MET A 25 0.88 -8.88 1.64
CA MET A 25 -0.12 -9.54 2.46
C MET A 25 -0.75 -10.67 1.66
N ALA A 26 -1.15 -11.74 2.37
CA ALA A 26 -1.82 -12.89 1.79
C ALA A 26 -2.96 -13.33 2.70
N HIS A 27 -4.03 -13.87 2.11
CA HIS A 27 -5.15 -14.53 2.79
C HIS A 27 -5.88 -13.68 3.86
N CYS A 28 -5.82 -12.35 3.73
CA CYS A 28 -6.61 -11.40 4.53
C CYS A 28 -7.13 -10.26 3.64
N ILE A 29 -8.13 -9.54 4.14
CA ILE A 29 -8.76 -8.40 3.46
C ILE A 29 -8.25 -7.10 4.10
N PRO A 30 -7.90 -6.06 3.32
CA PRO A 30 -7.54 -4.76 3.87
C PRO A 30 -8.67 -4.16 4.73
N ASP A 31 -8.33 -3.58 5.89
CA ASP A 31 -9.32 -2.97 6.78
C ASP A 31 -10.06 -1.79 6.13
N GLY A 32 -9.36 -1.00 5.31
CA GLY A 32 -9.97 0.08 4.53
C GLY A 32 -11.03 -0.45 3.55
N PHE A 33 -10.73 -1.53 2.84
CA PHE A 33 -11.68 -2.19 1.94
C PHE A 33 -12.91 -2.71 2.69
N ARG A 34 -12.71 -3.35 3.85
CA ARG A 34 -13.78 -3.82 4.72
C ARG A 34 -14.68 -2.67 5.17
N SER A 35 -14.08 -1.57 5.59
CA SER A 35 -14.81 -0.36 6.03
C SER A 35 -15.69 0.22 4.91
N VAL A 36 -15.18 0.29 3.68
CA VAL A 36 -15.96 0.75 2.52
C VAL A 36 -17.09 -0.21 2.18
N CYS A 37 -16.86 -1.52 2.24
CA CYS A 37 -17.92 -2.51 2.02
C CYS A 37 -19.04 -2.37 3.06
N GLU A 38 -18.70 -2.26 4.33
CA GLU A 38 -19.66 -2.10 5.43
C GLU A 38 -20.47 -0.80 5.27
N ALA A 39 -19.81 0.31 4.95
CA ALA A 39 -20.48 1.60 4.69
C ALA A 39 -21.48 1.52 3.53
N ASN A 40 -21.17 0.75 2.49
CA ASN A 40 -22.03 0.57 1.32
C ASN A 40 -22.99 -0.63 1.42
N LYS A 41 -22.99 -1.34 2.56
CA LYS A 41 -23.79 -2.56 2.79
C LYS A 41 -23.50 -3.66 1.76
N TRP A 42 -22.25 -3.76 1.32
CA TRP A 42 -21.75 -4.86 0.50
C TRP A 42 -21.23 -5.99 1.37
N GLU A 43 -21.38 -7.23 0.91
CA GLU A 43 -20.83 -8.38 1.61
C GLU A 43 -19.32 -8.46 1.35
N THR A 44 -18.51 -8.19 2.37
CA THR A 44 -17.06 -7.94 2.25
C THR A 44 -16.31 -9.11 1.62
N GLU A 45 -16.55 -10.35 2.08
CA GLU A 45 -15.78 -11.52 1.64
C GLU A 45 -16.10 -11.86 0.17
N ARG A 46 -17.38 -11.83 -0.21
CA ARG A 46 -17.84 -12.02 -1.59
C ARG A 46 -17.38 -10.90 -2.50
N THR A 47 -17.33 -9.66 -2.02
CA THR A 47 -16.88 -8.52 -2.83
C THR A 47 -15.38 -8.62 -3.08
N TRP A 48 -14.59 -8.91 -2.04
CA TRP A 48 -13.15 -9.09 -2.19
C TRP A 48 -12.80 -10.27 -3.11
N SER A 49 -13.43 -11.43 -2.92
CA SER A 49 -13.20 -12.61 -3.78
C SER A 49 -13.62 -12.42 -5.24
N ARG A 50 -14.53 -11.47 -5.52
CA ARG A 50 -14.88 -11.07 -6.89
C ARG A 50 -13.84 -10.15 -7.53
N LEU A 51 -13.19 -9.30 -6.74
CA LEU A 51 -12.25 -8.31 -7.24
C LEU A 51 -10.80 -8.81 -7.24
N THR A 52 -10.46 -9.75 -6.38
CA THR A 52 -9.07 -10.20 -6.21
C THR A 52 -8.92 -11.67 -6.54
N ASP A 53 -7.67 -12.06 -6.77
CA ASP A 53 -7.30 -13.45 -6.97
C ASP A 53 -6.39 -13.87 -5.80
N PRO A 54 -6.68 -14.99 -5.10
CA PRO A 54 -5.88 -15.45 -3.98
C PRO A 54 -4.42 -15.78 -4.35
N ASP A 55 -4.10 -15.98 -5.64
CA ASP A 55 -2.74 -16.20 -6.12
C ASP A 55 -1.94 -14.89 -6.28
N TYR A 56 -2.60 -13.73 -6.22
CA TYR A 56 -1.98 -12.41 -6.32
C TYR A 56 -1.85 -11.78 -4.94
N LEU A 57 -0.63 -11.34 -4.62
CA LEU A 57 -0.37 -10.57 -3.41
C LEU A 57 -1.01 -9.18 -3.54
N TRP A 58 -1.54 -8.69 -2.42
CA TRP A 58 -1.80 -7.26 -2.23
C TRP A 58 -0.80 -6.72 -1.21
N PHE A 59 -0.66 -5.40 -1.12
CA PHE A 59 0.36 -4.76 -0.30
C PHE A 59 -0.28 -3.74 0.65
N GLN A 60 0.03 -3.83 1.93
CA GLN A 60 -0.49 -2.92 2.97
C GLN A 60 0.56 -1.88 3.35
N HIS A 61 0.18 -0.62 3.46
CA HIS A 61 1.06 0.43 3.96
C HIS A 61 1.46 0.15 5.41
N ILE A 62 2.73 0.34 5.77
CA ILE A 62 3.21 -0.02 7.12
C ILE A 62 2.80 0.99 8.21
N ASP A 63 2.57 2.25 7.83
CA ASP A 63 2.29 3.33 8.77
C ASP A 63 0.81 3.78 8.77
N ASN A 64 -0.05 3.26 7.87
CA ASN A 64 -1.46 3.68 7.76
C ASN A 64 -2.34 2.63 7.03
N GLY A 65 -3.61 2.96 6.78
CA GLY A 65 -4.60 2.07 6.17
C GLY A 65 -4.56 1.96 4.64
N SER A 66 -3.63 2.60 3.93
CA SER A 66 -3.53 2.54 2.46
C SER A 66 -3.12 1.15 1.99
N TYR A 67 -3.53 0.74 0.79
CA TYR A 67 -3.17 -0.55 0.23
C TYR A 67 -3.11 -0.55 -1.30
N VAL A 68 -2.37 -1.50 -1.86
CA VAL A 68 -2.22 -1.70 -3.31
C VAL A 68 -2.63 -3.12 -3.66
N TYR A 69 -3.52 -3.30 -4.64
CA TYR A 69 -4.02 -4.63 -5.00
C TYR A 69 -4.32 -4.75 -6.50
N TRP A 70 -4.28 -5.97 -7.01
CA TRP A 70 -4.71 -6.27 -8.38
C TRP A 70 -6.21 -6.53 -8.41
N ASN A 71 -6.93 -5.71 -9.18
CA ASN A 71 -8.34 -5.91 -9.44
C ASN A 71 -8.52 -6.72 -10.73
N LYS A 72 -8.92 -7.98 -10.59
CA LYS A 72 -9.16 -8.88 -11.72
C LYS A 72 -10.39 -8.52 -12.54
N GLY A 73 -11.31 -7.72 -11.98
CA GLY A 73 -12.54 -7.32 -12.64
C GLY A 73 -12.31 -6.33 -13.79
N ASP A 74 -11.35 -5.42 -13.64
CA ASP A 74 -10.99 -4.43 -14.66
C ASP A 74 -9.56 -4.64 -15.22
N GLY A 75 -8.79 -5.55 -14.63
CA GLY A 75 -7.42 -5.83 -15.04
C GLY A 75 -6.49 -4.66 -14.76
N GLN A 76 -6.62 -4.05 -13.58
CA GLN A 76 -5.80 -2.91 -13.15
C GLN A 76 -5.23 -3.12 -11.75
N TRP A 77 -4.05 -2.56 -11.51
CA TRP A 77 -3.56 -2.31 -10.15
C TRP A 77 -4.26 -1.09 -9.60
N TRP A 78 -4.74 -1.19 -8.37
CA TRP A 78 -5.37 -0.13 -7.61
C TRP A 78 -4.47 0.25 -6.44
N MET A 79 -4.42 1.54 -6.13
CA MET A 79 -3.79 2.09 -4.94
C MET A 79 -4.84 2.92 -4.22
N ASP A 80 -5.25 2.44 -3.06
CA ASP A 80 -6.33 3.01 -2.26
C ASP A 80 -5.74 3.74 -1.05
N GLY A 81 -6.38 4.84 -0.68
CA GLY A 81 -5.99 5.65 0.47
C GLY A 81 -6.38 5.00 1.80
N PRO A 82 -6.02 5.63 2.94
CA PRO A 82 -6.35 5.11 4.27
C PRO A 82 -7.85 5.01 4.55
N ASP A 83 -8.67 5.74 3.79
CA ASP A 83 -10.13 5.74 3.84
C ASP A 83 -10.76 4.58 3.03
N GLY A 84 -9.93 3.78 2.34
CA GLY A 84 -10.36 2.68 1.49
C GLY A 84 -10.85 3.11 0.11
N TYR A 85 -10.75 4.39 -0.25
CA TYR A 85 -11.13 4.85 -1.57
C TYR A 85 -9.93 4.84 -2.53
N GLY A 86 -10.19 4.46 -3.78
CA GLY A 86 -9.20 4.44 -4.84
C GLY A 86 -8.61 5.82 -5.11
N VAL A 87 -7.28 5.88 -5.21
CA VAL A 87 -6.53 7.11 -5.51
C VAL A 87 -5.89 7.02 -6.89
N TYR A 88 -5.20 5.91 -7.17
CA TYR A 88 -4.54 5.69 -8.45
C TYR A 88 -4.86 4.32 -9.02
N VAL A 89 -4.90 4.22 -10.34
CA VAL A 89 -5.01 2.95 -11.07
C VAL A 89 -3.90 2.82 -12.11
N ALA A 90 -3.46 1.60 -12.38
CA ALA A 90 -2.49 1.33 -13.44
C ALA A 90 -2.82 0.04 -14.18
N LYS A 91 -3.02 0.14 -15.50
CA LYS A 91 -3.28 -1.02 -16.36
C LYS A 91 -1.97 -1.66 -16.81
N THR A 92 -1.80 -2.95 -16.55
CA THR A 92 -0.62 -3.73 -16.97
C THR A 92 -0.97 -5.21 -17.07
N GLY A 93 -0.23 -5.98 -17.87
CA GLY A 93 -0.35 -7.45 -17.89
C GLY A 93 0.52 -8.17 -16.86
N ASN A 94 1.20 -7.42 -15.97
CA ASN A 94 2.17 -7.95 -15.02
C ASN A 94 1.51 -8.33 -13.68
N PRO A 95 1.85 -9.50 -13.09
CA PRO A 95 1.39 -9.90 -11.75
C PRO A 95 1.99 -9.10 -10.58
N LEU A 96 2.80 -8.09 -10.86
CA LEU A 96 3.31 -7.13 -9.89
C LEU A 96 2.92 -5.69 -10.26
N PRO A 97 2.78 -4.79 -9.27
CA PRO A 97 2.49 -3.39 -9.52
C PRO A 97 3.53 -2.76 -10.46
N PRO A 98 3.11 -1.98 -11.46
CA PRO A 98 4.04 -1.38 -12.41
C PRO A 98 4.77 -0.19 -11.77
N VAL A 99 6.01 0.04 -12.21
CA VAL A 99 6.83 1.15 -11.69
C VAL A 99 6.24 2.52 -12.02
N SER A 100 5.59 2.63 -13.17
CA SER A 100 4.98 3.84 -13.72
C SER A 100 3.73 3.49 -14.54
N GLY A 101 3.06 4.49 -15.13
CA GLY A 101 1.81 4.28 -15.88
C GLY A 101 0.55 4.37 -15.00
N TRP A 102 0.70 4.88 -13.78
CA TRP A 102 -0.40 5.20 -12.88
C TRP A 102 -1.20 6.40 -13.39
N VAL A 103 -2.49 6.38 -13.16
CA VAL A 103 -3.44 7.45 -13.47
C VAL A 103 -4.20 7.78 -12.19
N ALA A 104 -4.33 9.07 -11.89
CA ALA A 104 -5.12 9.53 -10.75
C ALA A 104 -6.62 9.39 -11.04
N LEU A 105 -7.40 8.90 -10.09
CA LEU A 105 -8.86 8.88 -10.17
C LEU A 105 -9.49 10.25 -9.90
N ASP A 106 -8.78 11.10 -9.15
CA ASP A 106 -9.10 12.51 -8.92
C ASP A 106 -7.88 13.34 -9.34
N GLU A 107 -7.96 13.98 -10.51
CA GLU A 107 -6.86 14.79 -11.07
C GLU A 107 -6.44 15.94 -10.15
N ALA A 108 -7.39 16.54 -9.41
CA ALA A 108 -7.11 17.66 -8.53
C ALA A 108 -6.25 17.24 -7.33
N LYS A 109 -6.43 16.01 -6.83
CA LYS A 109 -5.65 15.44 -5.71
C LYS A 109 -4.40 14.70 -6.16
N GLY A 110 -4.41 14.14 -7.38
CA GLY A 110 -3.37 13.25 -7.90
C GLY A 110 -2.47 13.85 -8.96
N ALA A 111 -2.30 15.19 -8.99
CA ALA A 111 -1.52 15.90 -10.03
C ALA A 111 -0.08 15.36 -10.21
N ALA A 112 0.53 14.81 -9.16
CA ALA A 112 1.77 14.05 -9.25
C ALA A 112 1.49 12.54 -9.19
N LEU A 113 2.11 11.80 -10.11
CA LEU A 113 1.95 10.36 -10.25
C LEU A 113 2.97 9.59 -9.42
N PRO A 114 2.57 8.49 -8.77
CA PRO A 114 3.47 7.68 -7.97
C PRO A 114 4.56 7.02 -8.82
N TYR A 115 5.74 6.93 -8.23
CA TYR A 115 6.81 6.02 -8.62
C TYR A 115 6.80 4.84 -7.66
N VAL A 116 6.55 3.64 -8.17
CA VAL A 116 6.43 2.42 -7.37
C VAL A 116 7.65 1.54 -7.62
N GLU A 117 8.26 1.04 -6.57
CA GLU A 117 9.40 0.14 -6.68
C GLU A 117 9.08 -1.13 -5.91
N VAL A 118 9.12 -2.28 -6.60
CA VAL A 118 9.05 -3.57 -5.94
C VAL A 118 10.43 -3.84 -5.36
N ILE A 119 10.49 -4.00 -4.04
CA ILE A 119 11.71 -4.25 -3.28
C ILE A 119 11.62 -5.61 -2.58
N GLU A 120 12.77 -6.15 -2.19
CA GLU A 120 12.82 -7.30 -1.30
C GLU A 120 12.35 -6.90 0.11
N GLY A 121 11.62 -7.79 0.79
CA GLY A 121 11.14 -7.52 2.14
C GLY A 121 12.25 -7.32 3.17
N GLN A 122 13.45 -7.87 2.96
CA GLN A 122 14.63 -7.55 3.78
C GLN A 122 15.00 -6.06 3.74
N SER A 123 14.76 -5.38 2.62
CA SER A 123 15.00 -3.95 2.50
C SER A 123 14.00 -3.15 3.35
N LEU A 124 12.76 -3.61 3.44
CA LEU A 124 11.75 -3.05 4.34
C LEU A 124 12.13 -3.26 5.82
N GLU A 125 12.55 -4.46 6.19
CA GLU A 125 12.97 -4.78 7.57
C GLU A 125 14.14 -3.90 8.02
N LYS A 126 15.16 -3.72 7.17
CA LYS A 126 16.30 -2.84 7.43
C LYS A 126 15.88 -1.38 7.65
N GLU A 127 14.94 -0.88 6.85
CA GLU A 127 14.38 0.46 7.01
C GLU A 127 13.63 0.59 8.34
N GLN A 128 12.79 -0.39 8.70
CA GLN A 128 12.06 -0.37 9.96
C GLN A 128 12.98 -0.39 11.18
N GLU A 129 14.05 -1.19 11.13
CA GLU A 129 15.06 -1.24 12.18
C GLU A 129 15.81 0.09 12.32
N LYS A 130 16.21 0.70 11.19
CA LYS A 130 16.82 2.03 11.18
C LYS A 130 15.93 3.08 11.83
N ARG A 131 14.64 3.13 11.46
CA ARG A 131 13.65 4.04 12.06
C ARG A 131 13.49 3.83 13.55
N ARG A 132 13.50 2.57 14.02
CA ARG A 132 13.41 2.24 15.45
C ARG A 132 14.63 2.76 16.22
N GLN A 133 15.83 2.54 15.69
CA GLN A 133 17.07 3.03 16.31
C GLN A 133 17.07 4.56 16.39
N GLU A 134 16.70 5.25 15.32
CA GLU A 134 16.58 6.71 15.31
C GLU A 134 15.58 7.22 16.35
N GLN A 135 14.45 6.54 16.55
CA GLN A 135 13.48 6.89 17.60
C GLN A 135 14.02 6.69 19.01
N ILE A 136 14.75 5.60 19.26
CA ILE A 136 15.39 5.34 20.56
C ILE A 136 16.41 6.44 20.87
N GLU A 137 17.28 6.76 19.90
CA GLU A 137 18.28 7.82 20.05
C GLU A 137 17.65 9.18 20.34
N GLN A 138 16.55 9.53 19.65
CA GLN A 138 15.81 10.77 19.90
C GLN A 138 15.18 10.82 21.30
N GLN A 139 14.62 9.70 21.78
CA GLN A 139 14.04 9.61 23.12
C GLN A 139 15.11 9.77 24.20
N GLU A 140 16.28 9.13 24.03
CA GLU A 140 17.40 9.26 24.96
C GLU A 140 17.96 10.69 24.98
N GLN A 141 18.03 11.37 23.84
CA GLN A 141 18.45 12.77 23.77
C GLN A 141 17.46 13.69 24.49
N GLN A 142 16.15 13.50 24.28
CA GLN A 142 15.13 14.28 24.96
C GLN A 142 15.17 14.09 26.48
N GLN A 143 15.33 12.86 26.97
CA GLN A 143 15.46 12.57 28.40
C GLN A 143 16.69 13.21 29.06
N LYS A 144 17.77 13.44 28.30
CA LYS A 144 18.97 14.15 28.80
C LYS A 144 18.80 15.66 28.85
N ILE A 145 17.92 16.23 28.04
CA ILE A 145 17.60 17.66 28.05
C ILE A 145 16.67 18.00 29.21
N ASP A 146 15.78 17.07 29.57
CA ASP A 146 14.78 17.24 30.62
C ASP A 146 15.29 16.92 32.05
N GLN A 147 16.58 16.56 32.19
CA GLN A 147 17.29 16.31 33.46
C GLN A 147 18.23 17.47 33.82
#